data_AF-A0A9X6WNM8-F1
#
_entry.id   AF-A0A9X6WNM8-F1
#
_cell.length_a   1.000
_cell.length_b   1.000
_cell.length_c   1.000
_cell.angle_alpha   90.00
_cell.angle_beta   90.00
_cell.angle_gamma   90.00
#
_symmetry.space_group_name_H-M   'P 1'
#
loop_
_entity.id
_entity.type
_entity.pdbx_description
1 polymer ?
#
loop_
_entity_poly.entity_id
_entity_poly.type
_entity_poly.pdbx_seq_one_letter_code
_entity_poly.pdbx_strand_id
1 'polypeptide(L)'
;MKKLTLKDLKTKIENKVFSYNQPEGKLDFSVSFGTKNIEINIQLVTKSIREVRGMPREIVNKTPFVKIAARLEDVEFGNAFVKFTRVVSDNMRYSNPEGIQVSNETILVMMQCLIEYWKGYKKIKQLNALFLNGSFYPQEIMDEFRMVALKDKDICEFEMYDKVIVKPKNFNISLGCLEEEYQERILRVLQLQNELEHLLDEEKTFTMENLEEKFAYNVENMKFYFENAYFNIKTKDKMVVIEGEEIETFELPYREGVGREILNGVEEQRRVFNLMHPPIRNIKDLMSNQIFTNFPDNMYEKKIEEMDALIGMGKTEEECVEIIDIFEKYKDLKRYEMWRAKGKFKAAKNDDFEYYCVKTEKYFWHILVDKGIEFWMYPSDSNEYPEYIHEALFEVMKRNMKKN
;
A
#
# COMPACT_ATOMS: atom_id res chain seq x y z
N MET A 1 -30.36 18.59 24.90
CA MET A 1 -30.49 17.18 24.45
C MET A 1 -29.51 16.32 25.26
N LYS A 2 -29.92 15.13 25.73
CA LYS A 2 -29.06 14.24 26.52
C LYS A 2 -28.02 13.59 25.59
N LYS A 3 -26.73 13.74 25.87
CA LYS A 3 -25.65 13.16 25.05
C LYS A 3 -25.69 11.62 25.19
N LEU A 4 -25.86 10.89 24.09
CA LEU A 4 -25.90 9.42 24.08
C LEU A 4 -24.57 8.88 24.63
N THR A 5 -24.61 7.97 25.61
CA THR A 5 -23.40 7.37 26.18
C THR A 5 -23.15 5.96 25.66
N LEU A 6 -21.93 5.44 25.82
CA LEU A 6 -21.63 4.03 25.49
C LEU A 6 -22.50 3.07 26.31
N LYS A 7 -22.85 3.42 27.55
CA LYS A 7 -23.73 2.61 28.39
C LYS A 7 -25.13 2.51 27.78
N ASP A 8 -25.68 3.64 27.34
CA ASP A 8 -27.00 3.68 26.69
C ASP A 8 -27.00 2.85 25.39
N LEU A 9 -25.92 2.92 24.62
CA LEU A 9 -25.75 2.14 23.40
C LEU A 9 -25.72 0.63 23.69
N LYS A 10 -24.95 0.20 24.71
CA LYS A 10 -24.89 -1.21 25.12
C LYS A 10 -26.27 -1.73 25.52
N THR A 11 -26.98 -1.01 26.39
CA THR A 11 -28.34 -1.39 26.83
C THR A 11 -29.34 -1.41 25.67
N LYS A 12 -29.23 -0.47 24.71
CA LYS A 12 -30.07 -0.48 23.50
C LYS A 12 -29.87 -1.77 22.69
N ILE A 13 -28.61 -2.18 22.49
CA ILE A 13 -28.29 -3.38 21.71
C ILE A 13 -28.69 -4.65 22.46
N GLU A 14 -28.46 -4.73 23.76
CA GLU A 14 -28.94 -5.84 24.60
C GLU A 14 -30.45 -6.02 24.49
N ASN A 15 -31.23 -4.95 24.72
CA ASN A 15 -32.68 -4.99 24.63
C ASN A 15 -33.16 -5.40 23.23
N LYS A 16 -32.48 -4.93 22.17
CA LYS A 16 -32.82 -5.29 20.80
C LYS A 16 -32.55 -6.78 20.54
N VAL A 17 -31.40 -7.30 20.96
CA VAL A 17 -31.07 -8.73 20.83
C VAL A 17 -32.06 -9.60 21.59
N PHE A 18 -32.41 -9.24 22.82
CA PHE A 18 -33.37 -9.99 23.64
C PHE A 18 -34.82 -9.85 23.19
N SER A 19 -35.13 -8.93 22.28
CA SER A 19 -36.46 -8.78 21.69
C SER A 19 -36.74 -9.76 20.55
N TYR A 20 -35.70 -10.40 19.98
CA TYR A 20 -35.90 -11.41 18.95
C TYR A 20 -36.40 -12.70 19.59
N ASN A 21 -37.40 -13.33 18.96
CA ASN A 21 -37.96 -14.60 19.42
C ASN A 21 -36.83 -15.63 19.58
N GLN A 22 -36.72 -16.22 20.78
CA GLN A 22 -35.78 -17.29 21.04
C GLN A 22 -36.06 -18.45 20.07
N PRO A 23 -35.06 -18.90 19.29
CA PRO A 23 -35.26 -19.95 18.31
C PRO A 23 -35.50 -21.29 19.02
N GLU A 24 -36.78 -21.63 19.24
CA GLU A 24 -37.25 -22.78 20.02
C GLU A 24 -36.75 -22.76 21.48
N GLY A 25 -37.53 -23.30 22.44
CA GLY A 25 -37.25 -23.19 23.90
C GLY A 25 -35.93 -23.79 24.41
N LYS A 26 -35.00 -24.16 23.50
CA LYS A 26 -33.66 -24.69 23.74
C LYS A 26 -32.54 -23.72 23.36
N LEU A 27 -32.81 -22.58 22.74
CA LEU A 27 -31.77 -21.58 22.41
C LEU A 27 -31.98 -20.26 23.17
N ASP A 28 -30.88 -19.66 23.62
CA ASP A 28 -30.88 -18.37 24.30
C ASP A 28 -29.83 -17.43 23.70
N PHE A 29 -30.11 -16.14 23.70
CA PHE A 29 -29.16 -15.13 23.26
C PHE A 29 -28.36 -14.60 24.45
N SER A 30 -27.11 -14.24 24.22
CA SER A 30 -26.35 -13.40 25.12
C SER A 30 -25.49 -12.41 24.34
N VAL A 31 -25.26 -11.24 24.93
CA VAL A 31 -24.39 -10.21 24.36
C VAL A 31 -23.22 -9.99 25.31
N SER A 32 -22.02 -9.98 24.75
CA SER A 32 -20.79 -9.73 25.51
C SER A 32 -20.11 -8.48 24.96
N PHE A 33 -19.79 -7.53 25.84
CA PHE A 33 -19.09 -6.30 25.48
C PHE A 33 -17.68 -6.29 26.09
N GLY A 34 -16.67 -6.43 25.24
CA GLY A 34 -15.28 -6.16 25.58
C GLY A 34 -14.87 -4.70 25.29
N THR A 35 -13.61 -4.39 25.54
CA THR A 35 -13.03 -3.06 25.25
C THR A 35 -12.94 -2.77 23.76
N LYS A 36 -12.61 -3.79 22.96
CA LYS A 36 -12.45 -3.72 21.49
C LYS A 36 -13.36 -4.70 20.74
N ASN A 37 -14.26 -5.40 21.41
CA ASN A 37 -15.04 -6.46 20.80
C ASN A 37 -16.48 -6.42 21.32
N ILE A 38 -17.43 -6.74 20.46
CA ILE A 38 -18.82 -7.01 20.83
C ILE A 38 -19.21 -8.34 20.19
N GLU A 39 -19.81 -9.22 20.99
CA GLU A 39 -20.19 -10.56 20.55
C GLU A 39 -21.67 -10.77 20.83
N ILE A 40 -22.38 -11.33 19.87
CA ILE A 40 -23.71 -11.91 20.09
C ILE A 40 -23.55 -13.42 19.98
N ASN A 41 -24.00 -14.12 21.01
CA ASN A 41 -23.89 -15.57 21.13
C ASN A 41 -25.29 -16.17 21.18
N ILE A 42 -25.49 -17.23 20.40
CA ILE A 42 -26.60 -18.16 20.55
C ILE A 42 -26.06 -19.32 21.39
N GLN A 43 -26.75 -19.63 22.48
CA GLN A 43 -26.39 -20.67 23.43
C GLN A 43 -27.45 -21.77 23.42
N LEU A 44 -27.01 -23.02 23.44
CA LEU A 44 -27.89 -24.15 23.67
C LEU A 44 -28.15 -24.29 25.17
N VAL A 45 -29.43 -24.28 25.54
CA VAL A 45 -29.93 -24.42 26.91
C VAL A 45 -30.32 -25.87 27.12
N THR A 46 -29.56 -26.57 27.96
CA THR A 46 -29.90 -27.92 28.40
C THR A 46 -30.35 -27.86 29.85
N LYS A 47 -31.52 -28.46 30.11
CA LYS A 47 -32.09 -28.57 31.45
C LYS A 47 -31.93 -30.00 31.93
N SER A 48 -31.38 -30.18 33.12
CA SER A 48 -31.27 -31.50 33.76
C SER A 48 -31.66 -31.37 35.23
N ILE A 49 -32.30 -32.39 35.80
CA ILE A 49 -32.60 -32.42 37.23
C ILE A 49 -31.45 -33.15 37.92
N ARG A 50 -30.82 -32.50 38.89
CA ARG A 50 -29.84 -33.14 39.80
C ARG A 50 -30.28 -32.97 41.23
N GLU A 51 -30.04 -34.00 42.02
CA GLU A 51 -30.25 -33.96 43.45
C GLU A 51 -29.07 -33.23 44.12
N VAL A 52 -29.37 -32.13 44.81
CA VAL A 52 -28.38 -31.35 45.55
C VAL A 52 -28.84 -31.28 47.00
N ARG A 53 -28.13 -31.97 47.89
CA ARG A 53 -28.48 -32.10 49.32
C ARG A 53 -29.90 -32.66 49.55
N GLY A 54 -30.28 -33.71 48.82
CA GLY A 54 -31.58 -34.38 48.99
C GLY A 54 -32.78 -33.66 48.40
N MET A 55 -32.58 -32.57 47.65
CA MET A 55 -33.65 -31.89 46.91
C MET A 55 -33.36 -31.91 45.40
N PRO A 56 -34.34 -32.27 44.56
CA PRO A 56 -34.21 -32.13 43.12
C PRO A 56 -34.12 -30.65 42.76
N ARG A 57 -33.05 -30.26 42.05
CA ARG A 57 -32.87 -28.92 41.50
C ARG A 57 -32.73 -29.02 39.98
N GLU A 58 -33.43 -28.15 39.27
CA GLU A 58 -33.19 -27.94 37.84
C GLU A 58 -31.85 -27.21 37.67
N ILE A 59 -30.92 -27.85 36.96
CA ILE A 59 -29.66 -27.25 36.52
C ILE A 59 -29.82 -26.88 35.06
N VAL A 60 -29.65 -25.59 34.80
CA VAL A 60 -29.60 -25.03 33.45
C VAL A 60 -28.13 -24.91 33.04
N ASN A 61 -27.74 -25.62 31.99
CA ASN A 61 -26.43 -25.51 31.39
C ASN A 61 -26.53 -24.82 30.03
N LYS A 62 -25.75 -23.75 29.84
CA LYS A 62 -25.72 -22.95 28.61
C LYS A 62 -24.40 -23.16 27.91
N THR A 63 -24.42 -23.73 26.71
CA THR A 63 -23.22 -23.98 25.91
C THR A 63 -23.20 -23.11 24.65
N PRO A 64 -22.08 -22.48 24.27
CA PRO A 64 -22.00 -21.69 23.04
C PRO A 64 -22.30 -22.54 21.80
N PHE A 65 -23.25 -22.09 20.99
CA PHE A 65 -23.68 -22.78 19.76
C PHE A 65 -23.16 -22.05 18.51
N VAL A 66 -23.57 -20.79 18.33
CA VAL A 66 -23.09 -19.92 17.25
C VAL A 66 -22.73 -18.56 17.82
N LYS A 67 -21.63 -17.98 17.34
CA LYS A 67 -21.17 -16.66 17.73
C LYS A 67 -20.91 -15.80 16.51
N ILE A 68 -21.42 -14.57 16.55
CA ILE A 68 -20.99 -13.49 15.64
C ILE A 68 -20.28 -12.44 16.49
N ALA A 69 -19.04 -12.13 16.12
CA ALA A 69 -18.21 -11.15 16.80
C ALA A 69 -17.84 -10.01 15.85
N ALA A 70 -17.88 -8.78 16.35
CA ALA A 70 -17.39 -7.61 15.64
C ALA A 70 -16.31 -6.93 16.49
N ARG A 71 -15.08 -6.96 15.99
CA ARG A 71 -13.86 -6.52 16.67
C ARG A 71 -13.33 -5.25 16.03
N LEU A 72 -13.02 -4.26 16.87
CA LEU A 72 -12.25 -3.09 16.51
C LEU A 72 -10.78 -3.49 16.37
N GLU A 73 -10.30 -3.53 15.15
CA GLU A 73 -8.90 -3.78 14.83
C GLU A 73 -8.07 -2.56 15.21
N ASP A 74 -8.52 -1.37 14.79
CA ASP A 74 -7.80 -0.13 15.06
C ASP A 74 -8.69 1.13 15.05
N VAL A 75 -8.16 2.20 15.65
CA VAL A 75 -8.69 3.57 15.56
C VAL A 75 -7.53 4.52 15.34
N GLU A 76 -7.33 4.92 14.08
CA GLU A 76 -6.28 5.86 13.68
C GLU A 76 -6.90 6.96 12.82
N PHE A 77 -6.45 8.21 12.98
CA PHE A 77 -6.87 9.37 12.17
C PHE A 77 -8.39 9.61 12.10
N GLY A 78 -9.12 9.25 13.16
CA GLY A 78 -10.58 9.37 13.21
C GLY A 78 -11.33 8.29 12.41
N ASN A 79 -10.64 7.24 11.95
CA ASN A 79 -11.22 6.09 11.26
C ASN A 79 -11.28 4.90 12.21
N ALA A 80 -12.44 4.24 12.34
CA ALA A 80 -12.56 2.95 13.02
C ALA A 80 -12.59 1.80 12.03
N PHE A 81 -11.75 0.79 12.25
CA PHE A 81 -11.68 -0.42 11.42
C PHE A 81 -12.26 -1.60 12.18
N VAL A 82 -13.40 -2.13 11.72
CA VAL A 82 -14.15 -3.18 12.43
C VAL A 82 -14.24 -4.45 11.58
N LYS A 83 -13.72 -5.55 12.13
CA LYS A 83 -13.74 -6.87 11.52
C LYS A 83 -14.86 -7.72 12.10
N PHE A 84 -15.71 -8.27 11.24
CA PHE A 84 -16.79 -9.18 11.60
C PHE A 84 -16.36 -10.61 11.33
N THR A 85 -16.63 -11.50 12.29
CA THR A 85 -16.30 -12.92 12.21
C THR A 85 -17.45 -13.77 12.72
N ARG A 86 -17.60 -14.96 12.17
CA ARG A 86 -18.50 -16.00 12.67
C ARG A 86 -17.67 -17.14 13.22
N VAL A 87 -18.01 -17.58 14.42
CA VAL A 87 -17.46 -18.79 15.03
C VAL A 87 -18.62 -19.74 15.28
N VAL A 88 -18.55 -20.92 14.66
CA VAL A 88 -19.45 -22.05 14.96
C VAL A 88 -18.68 -22.97 15.89
N SER A 89 -19.25 -23.34 17.04
CA SER A 89 -18.54 -24.20 17.98
C SER A 89 -18.42 -25.63 17.44
N ASP A 90 -17.31 -26.32 17.73
CA ASP A 90 -17.13 -27.73 17.35
C ASP A 90 -18.22 -28.65 17.94
N ASN A 91 -18.85 -28.20 19.04
CA ASN A 91 -20.02 -28.84 19.65
C ASN A 91 -21.23 -28.91 18.71
N MET A 92 -21.28 -28.15 17.61
CA MET A 92 -22.34 -28.31 16.62
C MET A 92 -22.31 -29.70 15.94
N ARG A 93 -21.12 -30.33 15.83
CA ARG A 93 -20.95 -31.68 15.26
C ARG A 93 -21.21 -32.80 16.27
N TYR A 94 -20.96 -32.58 17.56
CA TYR A 94 -21.02 -33.62 18.60
C TYR A 94 -22.20 -33.47 19.59
N SER A 95 -22.82 -32.29 19.66
CA SER A 95 -23.82 -31.91 20.67
C SER A 95 -25.16 -31.47 20.06
N ASN A 96 -25.39 -31.74 18.78
CA ASN A 96 -26.66 -31.48 18.10
C ASN A 96 -27.42 -32.78 17.74
N PRO A 97 -27.81 -33.61 18.73
CA PRO A 97 -28.52 -34.86 18.48
C PRO A 97 -29.92 -34.66 17.87
N GLU A 98 -30.42 -33.42 17.86
CA GLU A 98 -31.78 -33.06 17.41
C GLU A 98 -31.81 -32.33 16.06
N GLY A 99 -30.66 -32.09 15.42
CA GLY A 99 -30.61 -31.40 14.13
C GLY A 99 -31.02 -29.92 14.19
N ILE A 100 -30.89 -29.26 15.34
CA ILE A 100 -31.18 -27.83 15.53
C ILE A 100 -30.32 -27.00 14.56
N GLN A 101 -30.98 -26.24 13.69
CA GLN A 101 -30.31 -25.32 12.76
C GLN A 101 -30.66 -23.88 13.14
N VAL A 102 -29.64 -23.02 13.22
CA VAL A 102 -29.86 -21.57 13.30
C VAL A 102 -30.11 -21.08 11.88
N SER A 103 -31.26 -20.44 11.65
CA SER A 103 -31.56 -19.86 10.35
C SER A 103 -30.57 -18.75 9.99
N ASN A 104 -30.25 -18.61 8.70
CA ASN A 104 -29.44 -17.49 8.22
C ASN A 104 -30.06 -16.15 8.64
N GLU A 105 -31.38 -16.01 8.60
CA GLU A 105 -32.11 -14.83 9.06
C GLU A 105 -31.70 -14.39 10.48
N THR A 106 -31.56 -15.35 11.40
CA THR A 106 -31.11 -15.06 12.77
C THR A 106 -29.67 -14.52 12.79
N ILE A 107 -28.78 -15.12 12.00
CA ILE A 107 -27.39 -14.67 11.85
C ILE A 107 -27.32 -13.25 11.29
N LEU A 108 -28.13 -12.95 10.27
CA LEU A 108 -28.21 -11.63 9.64
C LEU A 108 -28.72 -10.57 10.60
N VAL A 109 -29.70 -10.91 11.44
CA VAL A 109 -30.20 -10.05 12.50
C VAL A 109 -29.11 -9.73 13.53
N MET A 110 -28.30 -10.73 13.93
CA MET A 110 -27.15 -10.51 14.81
C MET A 110 -26.14 -9.54 14.17
N MET A 111 -25.81 -9.74 12.89
CA MET A 111 -24.92 -8.84 12.15
C MET A 111 -25.47 -7.40 12.13
N GLN A 112 -26.77 -7.23 11.88
CA GLN A 112 -27.41 -5.91 11.86
C GLN A 112 -27.32 -5.19 13.22
N CYS A 113 -27.51 -5.91 14.33
CA CYS A 113 -27.33 -5.36 15.67
C CYS A 113 -25.88 -4.91 15.92
N LEU A 114 -24.90 -5.69 15.46
CA LEU A 114 -23.49 -5.33 15.58
C LEU A 114 -23.11 -4.11 14.72
N ILE A 115 -23.65 -4.01 13.50
CA ILE A 115 -23.50 -2.83 12.64
C ILE A 115 -24.07 -1.59 13.34
N GLU A 116 -25.29 -1.70 13.89
CA GLU A 116 -25.94 -0.59 14.59
C GLU A 116 -25.14 -0.13 15.83
N TYR A 117 -24.53 -1.09 16.56
CA TYR A 117 -23.61 -0.78 17.64
C TYR A 117 -22.43 0.07 17.15
N TRP A 118 -21.72 -0.38 16.10
CA TRP A 118 -20.52 0.33 15.63
C TRP A 118 -20.84 1.69 15.01
N LYS A 119 -22.01 1.85 14.36
CA LYS A 119 -22.52 3.17 13.94
C LYS A 119 -22.77 4.09 15.14
N GLY A 120 -23.38 3.56 16.20
CA GLY A 120 -23.55 4.29 17.45
C GLY A 120 -22.21 4.68 18.07
N TYR A 121 -21.22 3.78 18.03
CA TYR A 121 -19.87 4.03 18.49
C TYR A 121 -19.19 5.17 17.71
N LYS A 122 -19.27 5.16 16.37
CA LYS A 122 -18.78 6.26 15.50
C LYS A 122 -19.34 7.61 15.97
N LYS A 123 -20.66 7.69 16.20
CA LYS A 123 -21.34 8.92 16.65
C LYS A 123 -20.89 9.38 18.04
N ILE A 124 -20.80 8.45 18.99
CA ILE A 124 -20.39 8.77 20.39
C ILE A 124 -18.93 9.22 20.44
N LYS A 125 -18.07 8.60 19.64
CA LYS A 125 -16.63 8.89 19.57
C LYS A 125 -16.28 10.01 18.59
N GLN A 126 -17.25 10.54 17.86
CA GLN A 126 -17.07 11.61 16.87
C GLN A 126 -16.00 11.24 15.82
N LEU A 127 -16.09 10.00 15.32
CA LEU A 127 -15.18 9.49 14.30
C LEU A 127 -15.64 9.90 12.90
N ASN A 128 -14.69 10.18 12.02
CA ASN A 128 -14.91 10.57 10.62
C ASN A 128 -15.52 9.40 9.84
N ALA A 129 -14.97 8.20 10.03
CA ALA A 129 -15.38 7.01 9.30
C ALA A 129 -15.46 5.77 10.19
N LEU A 130 -16.33 4.86 9.75
CA LEU A 130 -16.40 3.48 10.20
C LEU A 130 -16.24 2.58 8.97
N PHE A 131 -15.19 1.77 8.94
CA PHE A 131 -14.97 0.76 7.90
C PHE A 131 -15.30 -0.63 8.45
N LEU A 132 -15.98 -1.43 7.64
CA LEU A 132 -16.46 -2.76 7.97
C LEU A 132 -15.80 -3.79 7.06
N ASN A 133 -15.25 -4.84 7.64
CA ASN A 133 -14.68 -5.96 6.92
C ASN A 133 -15.33 -7.27 7.41
N GLY A 134 -16.06 -7.94 6.53
CA GLY A 134 -16.61 -9.27 6.80
C GLY A 134 -15.57 -10.35 6.56
N SER A 135 -15.38 -11.28 7.50
CA SER A 135 -14.53 -12.46 7.33
C SER A 135 -15.34 -13.68 7.73
N PHE A 136 -16.22 -14.10 6.83
CA PHE A 136 -17.18 -15.17 7.05
C PHE A 136 -16.84 -16.41 6.22
N TYR A 137 -17.14 -17.56 6.80
CA TYR A 137 -17.18 -18.84 6.10
C TYR A 137 -18.50 -19.53 6.45
N PRO A 138 -19.20 -20.14 5.48
CA PRO A 138 -18.89 -20.17 4.04
C PRO A 138 -19.19 -18.83 3.33
N GLN A 139 -18.84 -18.72 2.04
CA GLN A 139 -18.87 -17.45 1.26
C GLN A 139 -20.27 -16.86 1.14
N GLU A 140 -21.32 -17.67 1.11
CA GLU A 140 -22.71 -17.22 0.99
C GLU A 140 -23.10 -16.27 2.14
N ILE A 141 -22.52 -16.49 3.33
CA ILE A 141 -22.74 -15.63 4.50
C ILE A 141 -22.02 -14.29 4.35
N MET A 142 -20.88 -14.26 3.66
CA MET A 142 -20.19 -13.01 3.34
C MET A 142 -21.04 -12.15 2.40
N ASP A 143 -21.67 -12.78 1.39
CA ASP A 143 -22.54 -12.09 0.45
C ASP A 143 -23.82 -11.58 1.13
N GLU A 144 -24.42 -12.40 2.00
CA GLU A 144 -25.57 -11.98 2.82
C GLU A 144 -25.19 -10.84 3.79
N PHE A 145 -23.99 -10.86 4.37
CA PHE A 145 -23.48 -9.75 5.20
C PHE A 145 -23.41 -8.44 4.41
N ARG A 146 -22.88 -8.47 3.18
CA ARG A 146 -22.84 -7.29 2.29
C ARG A 146 -24.25 -6.76 2.07
N MET A 147 -25.20 -7.64 1.76
CA MET A 147 -26.61 -7.27 1.58
C MET A 147 -27.24 -6.66 2.85
N VAL A 148 -26.97 -7.20 4.04
CA VAL A 148 -27.46 -6.65 5.31
C VAL A 148 -26.87 -5.28 5.59
N ALA A 149 -25.57 -5.11 5.38
CA ALA A 149 -24.90 -3.84 5.59
C ALA A 149 -25.48 -2.75 4.66
N LEU A 150 -25.67 -3.06 3.37
CA LEU A 150 -26.19 -2.12 2.37
C LEU A 150 -27.70 -1.83 2.50
N LYS A 151 -28.45 -2.60 3.31
CA LYS A 151 -29.83 -2.21 3.67
C LYS A 151 -29.87 -0.96 4.55
N ASP A 152 -28.78 -0.66 5.26
CA ASP A 152 -28.65 0.58 6.01
C ASP A 152 -28.20 1.71 5.08
N LYS A 153 -29.03 2.76 4.97
CA LYS A 153 -28.82 3.89 4.06
C LYS A 153 -27.52 4.66 4.32
N ASP A 154 -26.98 4.59 5.53
CA ASP A 154 -25.75 5.30 5.87
C ASP A 154 -24.49 4.46 5.54
N ILE A 155 -24.65 3.24 5.02
CA ILE A 155 -23.54 2.35 4.63
C ILE A 155 -23.45 2.28 3.12
N CYS A 156 -22.26 2.51 2.60
CA CYS A 156 -21.94 2.45 1.18
C CYS A 156 -20.70 1.58 0.93
N GLU A 157 -20.46 1.29 -0.36
CA GLU A 157 -19.30 0.57 -0.82
C GLU A 157 -18.12 1.53 -1.03
N PHE A 158 -16.95 1.14 -0.55
CA PHE A 158 -15.73 1.93 -0.56
C PHE A 158 -14.49 1.12 -0.93
N GLU A 159 -14.65 0.10 -1.79
CA GLU A 159 -13.55 -0.78 -2.23
C GLU A 159 -12.33 0.01 -2.75
N MET A 160 -12.57 1.10 -3.48
CA MET A 160 -11.52 1.99 -3.99
C MET A 160 -10.70 2.71 -2.90
N TYR A 161 -11.22 2.84 -1.67
CA TYR A 161 -10.52 3.55 -0.59
C TYR A 161 -9.46 2.69 0.08
N ASP A 162 -9.45 1.38 -0.20
CA ASP A 162 -8.44 0.45 0.30
C ASP A 162 -7.01 0.84 -0.13
N LYS A 163 -6.89 1.50 -1.29
CA LYS A 163 -5.63 2.00 -1.83
C LYS A 163 -5.17 3.31 -1.20
N VAL A 164 -6.07 4.08 -0.58
CA VAL A 164 -5.81 5.48 -0.21
C VAL A 164 -5.68 5.66 1.28
N ILE A 165 -6.46 4.92 2.06
CA ILE A 165 -6.53 5.06 3.50
C ILE A 165 -5.53 4.12 4.16
N VAL A 166 -4.75 4.66 5.09
CA VAL A 166 -3.88 3.85 5.95
C VAL A 166 -4.74 2.95 6.83
N LYS A 167 -4.52 1.64 6.69
CA LYS A 167 -5.35 0.60 7.31
C LYS A 167 -4.49 -0.47 8.00
N PRO A 168 -5.06 -1.26 8.92
CA PRO A 168 -4.36 -2.41 9.50
C PRO A 168 -3.99 -3.46 8.44
N LYS A 169 -2.83 -4.12 8.57
CA LYS A 169 -2.26 -5.05 7.56
C LYS A 169 -3.23 -6.11 7.02
N ASN A 170 -4.14 -6.64 7.86
CA ASN A 170 -5.08 -7.71 7.50
C ASN A 170 -6.53 -7.23 7.42
N PHE A 171 -6.71 -5.97 7.02
CA PHE A 171 -8.01 -5.34 6.85
C PHE A 171 -8.19 -4.95 5.39
N ASN A 172 -9.36 -5.22 4.82
CA ASN A 172 -9.76 -4.73 3.50
C ASN A 172 -10.96 -3.79 3.69
N ILE A 173 -10.86 -2.60 3.14
CA ILE A 173 -11.94 -1.63 3.12
C ILE A 173 -12.87 -2.03 1.97
N SER A 174 -14.08 -2.47 2.30
CA SER A 174 -15.13 -2.77 1.30
C SER A 174 -16.41 -2.00 1.56
N LEU A 175 -16.79 -1.90 2.84
CA LEU A 175 -18.00 -1.22 3.28
C LEU A 175 -17.67 -0.20 4.35
N GLY A 176 -18.47 0.86 4.43
CA GLY A 176 -18.27 1.85 5.48
C GLY A 176 -19.40 2.84 5.62
N CYS A 177 -19.31 3.66 6.66
CA CYS A 177 -20.18 4.79 6.93
C CYS A 177 -19.30 6.02 7.19
N LEU A 178 -19.40 7.01 6.31
CA LEU A 178 -18.61 8.23 6.29
C LEU A 178 -19.53 9.44 6.15
N GLU A 179 -19.05 10.60 6.58
CA GLU A 179 -19.73 11.87 6.32
C GLU A 179 -19.43 12.34 4.90
N GLU A 180 -20.40 12.99 4.24
CA GLU A 180 -20.28 13.43 2.83
C GLU A 180 -19.03 14.29 2.60
N GLU A 181 -18.73 15.22 3.51
CA GLU A 181 -17.54 16.07 3.44
C GLU A 181 -16.24 15.24 3.47
N TYR A 182 -16.19 14.22 4.32
CA TYR A 182 -15.02 13.34 4.39
C TYR A 182 -14.91 12.43 3.17
N GLN A 183 -16.04 12.00 2.62
CA GLN A 183 -16.08 11.25 1.37
C GLN A 183 -15.54 12.08 0.20
N GLU A 184 -15.97 13.32 0.04
CA GLU A 184 -15.45 14.24 -0.99
C GLU A 184 -13.94 14.47 -0.86
N ARG A 185 -13.44 14.59 0.37
CA ARG A 185 -12.00 14.71 0.64
C ARG A 185 -11.25 13.46 0.19
N ILE A 186 -11.70 12.27 0.57
CA ILE A 186 -11.03 11.02 0.18
C ILE A 186 -11.02 10.85 -1.34
N LEU A 187 -12.10 11.20 -2.04
CA LEU A 187 -12.15 11.11 -3.50
C LEU A 187 -11.09 11.95 -4.19
N ARG A 188 -10.81 13.15 -3.68
CA ARG A 188 -9.76 14.02 -4.21
C ARG A 188 -8.36 13.45 -3.97
N VAL A 189 -8.13 12.86 -2.80
CA VAL A 189 -6.87 12.19 -2.50
C VAL A 189 -6.70 10.94 -3.35
N LEU A 190 -7.76 10.16 -3.57
CA LEU A 190 -7.76 9.00 -4.47
C LEU A 190 -7.38 9.42 -5.90
N GLN A 191 -7.96 10.52 -6.39
CA GLN A 191 -7.60 11.05 -7.70
C GLN A 191 -6.13 11.41 -7.79
N LEU A 192 -5.61 12.19 -6.83
CA LEU A 192 -4.19 12.54 -6.76
C LEU A 192 -3.31 11.29 -6.72
N GLN A 193 -3.65 10.30 -5.90
CA GLN A 193 -2.86 9.08 -5.79
C GLN A 193 -2.83 8.30 -7.10
N ASN A 194 -3.97 8.15 -7.78
CA ASN A 194 -4.01 7.48 -9.09
C ASN A 194 -3.17 8.25 -10.13
N GLU A 195 -3.22 9.59 -10.12
CA GLU A 195 -2.38 10.40 -11.00
C GLU A 195 -0.88 10.21 -10.70
N LEU A 196 -0.49 10.20 -9.43
CA LEU A 196 0.90 9.95 -9.04
C LEU A 196 1.37 8.52 -9.37
N GLU A 197 0.52 7.51 -9.16
CA GLU A 197 0.79 6.12 -9.55
C GLU A 197 1.03 6.03 -11.07
N HIS A 198 0.21 6.72 -11.87
CA HIS A 198 0.41 6.77 -13.32
C HIS A 198 1.72 7.49 -13.70
N LEU A 199 2.06 8.58 -13.02
CA LEU A 199 3.29 9.31 -13.28
C LEU A 199 4.55 8.50 -12.95
N LEU A 200 4.50 7.60 -11.96
CA LEU A 200 5.60 6.69 -11.65
C LEU A 200 5.86 5.69 -12.79
N ASP A 201 4.82 5.34 -13.55
CA ASP A 201 4.95 4.47 -14.72
C ASP A 201 5.40 5.25 -15.98
N GLU A 202 5.04 6.54 -16.08
CA GLU A 202 5.40 7.40 -17.22
C GLU A 202 6.82 7.99 -17.13
N GLU A 203 7.18 8.52 -15.96
CA GLU A 203 8.42 9.28 -15.74
C GLU A 203 9.46 8.41 -15.02
N LYS A 204 10.39 7.82 -15.77
CA LYS A 204 11.35 6.83 -15.25
C LYS A 204 12.21 7.35 -14.09
N THR A 205 12.46 8.66 -14.03
CA THR A 205 13.28 9.31 -13.00
C THR A 205 12.45 9.75 -11.78
N PHE A 206 11.12 9.74 -11.87
CA PHE A 206 10.23 10.00 -10.75
C PHE A 206 10.11 8.75 -9.90
N THR A 207 10.43 8.88 -8.61
CA THR A 207 10.42 7.74 -7.68
C THR A 207 9.79 8.12 -6.35
N MET A 208 9.37 7.10 -5.59
CA MET A 208 8.85 7.28 -4.24
C MET A 208 9.38 6.23 -3.27
N GLU A 209 9.47 6.60 -2.00
CA GLU A 209 9.90 5.75 -0.91
C GLU A 209 8.91 5.86 0.25
N ASN A 210 8.60 4.74 0.90
CA ASN A 210 7.72 4.75 2.07
C ASN A 210 8.43 5.38 3.27
N LEU A 211 7.76 6.32 3.92
CA LEU A 211 8.15 6.84 5.22
C LEU A 211 7.79 5.84 6.33
N GLU A 212 8.55 5.85 7.42
CA GLU A 212 8.21 5.09 8.63
C GLU A 212 7.04 5.71 9.41
N GLU A 213 6.76 6.99 9.17
CA GLU A 213 5.65 7.71 9.78
C GLU A 213 4.31 7.33 9.16
N LYS A 214 3.25 7.34 9.99
CA LYS A 214 1.88 7.08 9.57
C LYS A 214 1.07 8.38 9.57
N PHE A 215 0.37 8.60 8.47
CA PHE A 215 -0.61 9.64 8.25
C PHE A 215 -1.98 9.03 7.90
N ALA A 216 -2.98 9.87 7.63
CA ALA A 216 -4.32 9.40 7.30
C ALA A 216 -4.37 8.74 5.91
N TYR A 217 -3.55 9.26 4.98
CA TYR A 217 -3.56 8.85 3.58
C TYR A 217 -2.20 8.29 3.15
N ASN A 218 -2.22 7.28 2.28
CA ASN A 218 -1.00 6.61 1.82
C ASN A 218 -0.05 7.57 1.10
N VAL A 219 -0.57 8.53 0.32
CA VAL A 219 0.26 9.55 -0.36
C VAL A 219 1.09 10.39 0.61
N GLU A 220 0.61 10.61 1.84
CA GLU A 220 1.34 11.39 2.86
C GLU A 220 2.43 10.56 3.56
N ASN A 221 2.35 9.23 3.47
CA ASN A 221 3.39 8.31 3.95
C ASN A 221 4.51 8.10 2.91
N MET A 222 4.58 8.92 1.87
CA MET A 222 5.55 8.77 0.80
C MET A 222 6.47 9.98 0.74
N LYS A 223 7.75 9.71 0.55
CA LYS A 223 8.76 10.70 0.14
C LYS A 223 9.01 10.51 -1.34
N PHE A 224 8.83 11.58 -2.10
CA PHE A 224 8.99 11.59 -3.55
C PHE A 224 10.35 12.18 -3.93
N TYR A 225 10.87 11.77 -5.08
CA TYR A 225 12.06 12.34 -5.69
C TYR A 225 11.82 12.61 -7.17
N PHE A 226 12.21 13.82 -7.60
CA PHE A 226 12.24 14.22 -9.00
C PHE A 226 13.26 15.36 -9.19
N GLU A 227 14.04 15.34 -10.27
CA GLU A 227 14.86 16.49 -10.70
C GLU A 227 15.74 17.11 -9.58
N ASN A 228 16.49 16.28 -8.83
CA ASN A 228 17.33 16.70 -7.69
C ASN A 228 16.56 17.35 -6.52
N ALA A 229 15.28 17.06 -6.36
CA ALA A 229 14.51 17.45 -5.19
C ALA A 229 13.86 16.24 -4.53
N TYR A 230 13.97 16.18 -3.20
CA TYR A 230 13.13 15.29 -2.41
C TYR A 230 11.99 16.10 -1.79
N PHE A 231 10.77 15.59 -1.90
CA PHE A 231 9.61 16.31 -1.41
C PHE A 231 8.53 15.37 -0.87
N ASN A 232 7.71 15.91 0.03
CA ASN A 232 6.53 15.25 0.56
C ASN A 232 5.27 15.94 0.06
N ILE A 233 4.20 15.18 -0.02
CA ILE A 233 2.88 15.67 -0.41
C ILE A 233 1.97 15.57 0.81
N LYS A 234 1.42 16.71 1.25
CA LYS A 234 0.46 16.80 2.36
C LYS A 234 -0.92 17.17 1.85
N THR A 235 -1.95 16.58 2.44
CA THR A 235 -3.34 16.88 2.12
C THR A 235 -3.89 17.93 3.10
N LYS A 236 -4.49 19.01 2.58
CA LYS A 236 -5.01 20.10 3.42
C LYS A 236 -6.30 20.67 2.84
N ASP A 237 -7.42 20.31 3.44
CA ASP A 237 -8.76 20.73 3.02
C ASP A 237 -9.04 20.54 1.52
N LYS A 238 -8.94 21.62 0.73
CA LYS A 238 -9.17 21.65 -0.72
C LYS A 238 -7.87 21.79 -1.54
N MET A 239 -6.73 21.74 -0.87
CA MET A 239 -5.40 21.93 -1.44
C MET A 239 -4.50 20.73 -1.15
N VAL A 240 -3.51 20.57 -2.02
CA VAL A 240 -2.33 19.74 -1.86
C VAL A 240 -1.17 20.67 -1.55
N VAL A 241 -0.39 20.35 -0.51
CA VAL A 241 0.79 21.12 -0.11
C VAL A 241 2.03 20.29 -0.43
N ILE A 242 2.99 20.90 -1.11
CA ILE A 242 4.22 20.27 -1.54
C ILE A 242 5.36 20.96 -0.78
N GLU A 243 6.17 20.17 -0.09
CA GLU A 243 7.28 20.67 0.73
C GLU A 243 8.55 19.81 0.53
N GLY A 244 9.71 20.45 0.48
CA GLY A 244 11.01 19.80 0.36
C GLY A 244 12.13 20.74 0.83
N GLU A 245 13.34 20.22 1.01
CA GLU A 245 14.49 21.05 1.39
C GLU A 245 15.02 21.83 0.18
N GLU A 246 14.90 21.27 -1.02
CA GLU A 246 15.45 21.82 -2.26
C GLU A 246 14.45 22.66 -3.07
N ILE A 247 13.22 22.79 -2.59
CA ILE A 247 12.12 23.53 -3.22
C ILE A 247 11.38 24.36 -2.17
N GLU A 248 10.91 25.55 -2.57
CA GLU A 248 10.00 26.34 -1.73
C GLU A 248 8.64 25.62 -1.63
N THR A 249 8.00 25.74 -0.46
CA THR A 249 6.66 25.18 -0.26
C THR A 249 5.65 25.84 -1.18
N PHE A 250 4.87 25.05 -1.91
CA PHE A 250 3.77 25.55 -2.74
C PHE A 250 2.50 24.73 -2.53
N GLU A 251 1.35 25.35 -2.80
CA GLU A 251 0.03 24.75 -2.65
C GLU A 251 -0.68 24.72 -4.00
N LEU A 252 -1.32 23.60 -4.34
CA LEU A 252 -2.12 23.43 -5.54
C LEU A 252 -3.55 22.98 -5.19
N PRO A 253 -4.59 23.50 -5.87
CA PRO A 253 -5.94 23.03 -5.66
C PRO A 253 -6.12 21.60 -6.20
N TYR A 254 -6.94 20.80 -5.53
CA TYR A 254 -7.36 19.51 -6.08
C TYR A 254 -8.15 19.72 -7.38
N ARG A 255 -7.62 19.19 -8.47
CA ARG A 255 -8.24 19.11 -9.79
C ARG A 255 -7.58 18.00 -10.61
N GLU A 256 -8.20 17.64 -11.72
CA GLU A 256 -7.57 16.73 -12.69
C GLU A 256 -6.28 17.31 -13.25
N GLY A 257 -5.25 16.47 -13.28
CA GLY A 257 -3.90 16.85 -13.72
C GLY A 257 -3.03 17.47 -12.65
N VAL A 258 -3.50 17.55 -11.39
CA VAL A 258 -2.72 18.10 -10.27
C VAL A 258 -1.40 17.34 -10.07
N GLY A 259 -1.37 16.02 -10.28
CA GLY A 259 -0.13 15.24 -10.17
C GLY A 259 0.96 15.74 -11.13
N ARG A 260 0.59 16.07 -12.37
CA ARG A 260 1.52 16.59 -13.38
C ARG A 260 1.93 18.03 -13.05
N GLU A 261 1.01 18.84 -12.54
CA GLU A 261 1.32 20.20 -12.07
C GLU A 261 2.31 20.20 -10.90
N ILE A 262 2.27 19.19 -10.02
CA ILE A 262 3.26 19.02 -8.96
C ILE A 262 4.65 18.83 -9.56
N LEU A 263 4.81 17.89 -10.52
CA LEU A 263 6.10 17.64 -11.16
C LEU A 263 6.61 18.86 -11.92
N ASN A 264 5.75 19.54 -12.69
CA ASN A 264 6.11 20.78 -13.39
C ASN A 264 6.54 21.89 -12.41
N GLY A 265 5.89 21.98 -11.25
CA GLY A 265 6.24 22.93 -10.19
C GLY A 265 7.61 22.64 -9.58
N VAL A 266 7.94 21.36 -9.39
CA VAL A 266 9.28 20.93 -8.95
C VAL A 266 10.32 21.22 -10.05
N GLU A 267 10.06 20.82 -11.29
CA GLU A 267 10.94 21.03 -12.43
C GLU A 267 11.30 22.51 -12.60
N GLU A 268 10.31 23.40 -12.59
CA GLU A 268 10.55 24.84 -12.78
C GLU A 268 11.41 25.44 -11.65
N GLN A 269 11.19 25.03 -10.39
CA GLN A 269 12.02 25.48 -9.27
C GLN A 269 13.45 24.93 -9.34
N ARG A 270 13.63 23.71 -9.86
CA ARG A 270 14.94 23.05 -9.96
C ARG A 270 15.68 23.37 -11.26
N ARG A 271 15.01 23.94 -12.25
CA ARG A 271 15.53 24.19 -13.60
C ARG A 271 16.90 24.86 -13.62
N VAL A 272 17.07 25.99 -12.92
CA VAL A 272 18.36 26.72 -12.92
C VAL A 272 19.45 25.93 -12.21
N PHE A 273 19.11 25.25 -11.12
CA PHE A 273 20.05 24.40 -10.40
C PHE A 273 20.49 23.22 -11.27
N ASN A 274 19.56 22.55 -11.95
CA ASN A 274 19.85 21.37 -12.78
C ASN A 274 20.64 21.70 -14.05
N LEU A 275 20.67 22.96 -14.50
CA LEU A 275 21.61 23.40 -15.54
C LEU A 275 23.08 23.39 -15.09
N MET A 276 23.34 23.53 -13.79
CA MET A 276 24.68 23.54 -13.21
C MET A 276 25.04 22.21 -12.54
N HIS A 277 24.01 21.51 -12.07
CA HIS A 277 24.09 20.26 -11.32
C HIS A 277 23.00 19.32 -11.84
N PRO A 278 23.19 18.70 -13.00
CA PRO A 278 22.19 17.79 -13.55
C PRO A 278 21.90 16.65 -12.55
N PRO A 279 20.72 16.02 -12.61
CA PRO A 279 20.46 14.83 -11.80
C PRO A 279 21.48 13.73 -12.09
N ILE A 280 22.00 13.11 -11.02
CA ILE A 280 23.02 12.05 -11.09
C ILE A 280 22.64 10.81 -10.27
N ARG A 281 21.38 10.71 -9.83
CA ARG A 281 20.96 9.66 -8.91
C ARG A 281 21.11 8.29 -9.55
N ASN A 282 20.64 8.13 -10.79
CA ASN A 282 20.58 6.84 -11.47
C ASN A 282 21.93 6.44 -12.04
N ILE A 283 22.73 7.37 -12.57
CA ILE A 283 24.11 7.04 -12.98
C ILE A 283 24.98 6.65 -11.78
N LYS A 284 24.77 7.27 -10.61
CA LYS A 284 25.42 6.84 -9.36
C LYS A 284 24.96 5.44 -8.96
N ASP A 285 23.66 5.17 -8.98
CA ASP A 285 23.14 3.83 -8.66
C ASP A 285 23.71 2.75 -9.59
N LEU A 286 23.71 3.01 -10.90
CA LEU A 286 24.34 2.15 -11.91
C LEU A 286 25.80 1.84 -11.56
N MET A 287 26.57 2.87 -11.20
CA MET A 287 28.00 2.70 -10.94
C MET A 287 28.28 2.02 -9.60
N SER A 288 27.63 2.49 -8.54
CA SER A 288 27.82 2.01 -7.17
C SER A 288 27.28 0.60 -6.95
N ASN A 289 26.08 0.31 -7.46
CA ASN A 289 25.34 -0.91 -7.14
C ASN A 289 25.38 -1.94 -8.28
N GLN A 290 25.46 -1.50 -9.54
CA GLN A 290 25.51 -2.42 -10.69
C GLN A 290 26.91 -2.63 -11.26
N ILE A 291 27.86 -1.72 -11.09
CA ILE A 291 29.25 -1.90 -11.55
C ILE A 291 30.21 -2.09 -10.35
N PHE A 292 29.80 -1.67 -9.15
CA PHE A 292 30.60 -1.71 -7.93
C PHE A 292 31.85 -0.81 -7.99
N THR A 293 31.67 0.40 -8.50
CA THR A 293 32.69 1.46 -8.53
C THR A 293 32.08 2.81 -8.17
N ASN A 294 32.91 3.74 -7.69
CA ASN A 294 32.47 5.06 -7.27
C ASN A 294 33.41 6.13 -7.81
N PHE A 295 32.82 7.25 -8.22
CA PHE A 295 33.52 8.44 -8.68
C PHE A 295 33.02 9.67 -7.92
N PRO A 296 33.75 10.79 -7.93
CA PRO A 296 33.26 12.05 -7.39
C PRO A 296 32.07 12.59 -8.21
N ASP A 297 31.17 13.32 -7.55
CA ASP A 297 29.91 13.81 -8.15
C ASP A 297 30.12 14.61 -9.44
N ASN A 298 31.14 15.46 -9.49
CA ASN A 298 31.47 16.26 -10.68
C ASN A 298 31.80 15.42 -11.93
N MET A 299 32.25 14.17 -11.76
CA MET A 299 32.52 13.27 -12.88
C MET A 299 31.22 12.71 -13.45
N TYR A 300 30.24 12.42 -12.58
CA TYR A 300 28.90 12.03 -13.01
C TYR A 300 28.18 13.18 -13.69
N GLU A 301 28.18 14.37 -13.09
CA GLU A 301 27.55 15.58 -13.64
C GLU A 301 28.09 15.86 -15.05
N LYS A 302 29.41 15.92 -15.20
CA LYS A 302 30.06 16.12 -16.49
C LYS A 302 29.67 15.04 -17.51
N LYS A 303 29.56 13.78 -17.09
CA LYS A 303 29.17 12.71 -18.01
C LYS A 303 27.71 12.84 -18.45
N ILE A 304 26.80 13.21 -17.55
CA ILE A 304 25.41 13.50 -17.90
C ILE A 304 25.34 14.64 -18.91
N GLU A 305 26.04 15.75 -18.68
CA GLU A 305 26.09 16.88 -19.62
C GLU A 305 26.60 16.47 -21.02
N GLU A 306 27.70 15.71 -21.07
CA GLU A 306 28.29 15.24 -22.32
C GLU A 306 27.31 14.33 -23.10
N MET A 307 26.53 13.50 -22.40
CA MET A 307 25.61 12.55 -23.03
C MET A 307 24.28 13.18 -23.40
N ASP A 308 23.73 14.03 -22.54
CA ASP A 308 22.52 14.79 -22.82
C ASP A 308 22.70 15.73 -24.02
N ALA A 309 23.92 16.21 -24.29
CA ALA A 309 24.24 16.94 -25.52
C ALA A 309 24.05 16.10 -26.79
N LEU A 310 24.12 14.76 -26.70
CA LEU A 310 23.93 13.83 -27.81
C LEU A 310 22.49 13.35 -27.93
N ILE A 311 21.83 13.04 -26.81
CA ILE A 311 20.52 12.35 -26.80
C ILE A 311 19.35 13.16 -26.25
N GLY A 312 19.61 14.38 -25.77
CA GLY A 312 18.63 15.30 -25.21
C GLY A 312 18.75 15.45 -23.69
N MET A 313 18.41 16.64 -23.19
CA MET A 313 18.43 16.99 -21.76
C MET A 313 17.57 16.03 -20.93
N GLY A 314 18.10 15.56 -19.80
CA GLY A 314 17.46 14.64 -18.87
C GLY A 314 17.43 13.17 -19.34
N LYS A 315 17.78 12.89 -20.61
CA LYS A 315 17.61 11.55 -21.19
C LYS A 315 18.66 10.56 -20.71
N THR A 316 19.85 11.00 -20.32
CA THR A 316 20.86 10.07 -19.80
C THR A 316 20.43 9.42 -18.49
N GLU A 317 19.81 10.18 -17.57
CA GLU A 317 19.30 9.63 -16.31
C GLU A 317 18.09 8.70 -16.51
N GLU A 318 17.21 8.99 -17.48
CA GLU A 318 16.13 8.08 -17.89
C GLU A 318 16.69 6.76 -18.43
N GLU A 319 17.70 6.84 -19.30
CA GLU A 319 18.33 5.66 -19.90
C GLU A 319 19.11 4.86 -18.84
N CYS A 320 19.70 5.51 -17.82
CA CYS A 320 20.31 4.82 -16.68
C CYS A 320 19.33 3.89 -15.95
N VAL A 321 18.05 4.28 -15.80
CA VAL A 321 17.02 3.41 -15.20
C VAL A 321 16.86 2.14 -16.02
N GLU A 322 16.74 2.25 -17.35
CA GLU A 322 16.64 1.08 -18.22
C GLU A 322 17.89 0.20 -18.17
N ILE A 323 19.07 0.83 -18.16
CA ILE A 323 20.35 0.13 -18.08
C ILE A 323 20.42 -0.68 -16.77
N ILE A 324 20.09 -0.08 -15.62
CA ILE A 324 20.05 -0.76 -14.31
C ILE A 324 19.15 -2.00 -14.39
N ASP A 325 17.94 -1.82 -14.91
CA ASP A 325 16.95 -2.89 -15.13
C ASP A 325 17.51 -4.07 -15.96
N ILE A 326 18.33 -3.78 -16.97
CA ILE A 326 18.96 -4.77 -17.83
C ILE A 326 20.14 -5.44 -17.12
N PHE A 327 20.92 -4.68 -16.33
CA PHE A 327 21.99 -5.23 -15.49
C PHE A 327 21.41 -6.23 -14.47
N GLU A 328 20.36 -5.87 -13.74
CA GLU A 328 19.72 -6.76 -12.77
C GLU A 328 19.21 -8.06 -13.40
N LYS A 329 18.70 -7.98 -14.64
CA LYS A 329 18.19 -9.16 -15.38
C LYS A 329 19.29 -10.05 -15.94
N TYR A 330 20.45 -9.49 -16.34
CA TYR A 330 21.39 -10.21 -17.19
C TYR A 330 22.85 -10.27 -16.71
N LYS A 331 23.30 -9.37 -15.84
CA LYS A 331 24.71 -9.24 -15.44
C LYS A 331 25.28 -10.53 -14.84
N ASP A 332 24.50 -11.21 -14.01
CA ASP A 332 24.91 -12.40 -13.25
C ASP A 332 24.51 -13.72 -13.91
N LEU A 333 24.09 -13.68 -15.18
CA LEU A 333 23.79 -14.91 -15.92
C LEU A 333 25.03 -15.79 -16.05
N LYS A 334 24.86 -17.07 -15.77
CA LYS A 334 25.94 -18.04 -15.99
C LYS A 334 26.18 -18.21 -17.49
N ARG A 335 27.37 -18.68 -17.87
CA ARG A 335 27.77 -18.84 -19.28
C ARG A 335 26.76 -19.63 -20.12
N TYR A 336 26.11 -20.65 -19.56
CA TYR A 336 25.09 -21.45 -20.25
C TYR A 336 23.73 -20.74 -20.38
N GLU A 337 23.51 -19.63 -19.69
CA GLU A 337 22.28 -18.82 -19.72
C GLU A 337 22.44 -17.55 -20.57
N MET A 338 23.67 -17.23 -21.00
CA MET A 338 24.00 -16.04 -21.80
C MET A 338 23.21 -15.94 -23.12
N TRP A 339 22.61 -17.03 -23.61
CA TRP A 339 21.69 -16.98 -24.75
C TRP A 339 20.48 -16.07 -24.48
N ARG A 340 20.05 -15.93 -23.21
CA ARG A 340 18.95 -15.03 -22.78
C ARG A 340 19.30 -13.56 -22.92
N ALA A 341 20.60 -13.23 -22.88
CA ALA A 341 21.13 -11.87 -23.02
C ALA A 341 21.48 -11.50 -24.47
N LYS A 342 21.34 -12.43 -25.43
CA LYS A 342 21.80 -12.24 -26.81
C LYS A 342 21.18 -11.00 -27.45
N GLY A 343 22.04 -10.07 -27.91
CA GLY A 343 21.63 -8.82 -28.55
C GLY A 343 21.12 -7.74 -27.59
N LYS A 344 21.09 -8.02 -26.28
CA LYS A 344 20.66 -7.09 -25.24
C LYS A 344 21.78 -6.67 -24.30
N PHE A 345 22.72 -7.59 -24.03
CA PHE A 345 23.80 -7.35 -23.10
C PHE A 345 25.06 -8.10 -23.54
N LYS A 346 26.19 -7.39 -23.56
CA LYS A 346 27.53 -7.94 -23.74
C LYS A 346 28.42 -7.40 -22.63
N ALA A 347 29.28 -8.23 -22.07
CA ALA A 347 30.27 -7.80 -21.09
C ALA A 347 31.64 -8.42 -21.41
N ALA A 348 32.69 -7.64 -21.21
CA ALA A 348 34.08 -8.08 -21.24
C ALA A 348 34.78 -7.49 -20.02
N LYS A 349 35.37 -8.34 -19.17
CA LYS A 349 36.00 -7.92 -17.92
C LYS A 349 37.39 -8.55 -17.81
N ASN A 350 38.34 -7.79 -17.32
CA ASN A 350 39.62 -8.28 -16.83
C ASN A 350 40.01 -7.52 -15.56
N ASP A 351 41.24 -7.71 -15.07
CA ASP A 351 41.71 -7.05 -13.85
C ASP A 351 41.91 -5.53 -14.03
N ASP A 352 42.08 -5.08 -15.28
CA ASP A 352 42.40 -3.70 -15.64
C ASP A 352 41.17 -2.84 -15.95
N PHE A 353 40.13 -3.43 -16.55
CA PHE A 353 38.94 -2.72 -17.00
C PHE A 353 37.70 -3.61 -17.04
N GLU A 354 36.54 -2.95 -17.02
CA GLU A 354 35.27 -3.57 -17.33
C GLU A 354 34.58 -2.84 -18.47
N TYR A 355 34.10 -3.61 -19.45
CA TYR A 355 33.34 -3.11 -20.58
C TYR A 355 31.97 -3.77 -20.65
N TYR A 356 30.97 -2.96 -20.94
CA TYR A 356 29.58 -3.36 -21.12
C TYR A 356 29.00 -2.72 -22.38
N CYS A 357 28.17 -3.47 -23.10
CA CYS A 357 27.31 -2.97 -24.16
C CYS A 357 25.87 -3.41 -23.86
N VAL A 358 25.01 -2.44 -23.60
CA VAL A 358 23.66 -2.63 -23.08
C VAL A 358 22.64 -2.03 -24.04
N LYS A 359 21.65 -2.81 -24.47
CA LYS A 359 20.60 -2.34 -25.38
C LYS A 359 19.37 -1.88 -24.61
N THR A 360 19.13 -0.57 -24.56
CA THR A 360 17.88 0.04 -24.10
C THR A 360 16.83 0.03 -25.23
N GLU A 361 15.67 0.63 -25.02
CA GLU A 361 14.65 0.74 -26.06
C GLU A 361 15.16 1.48 -27.30
N LYS A 362 16.00 2.51 -27.11
CA LYS A 362 16.45 3.41 -28.17
C LYS A 362 17.90 3.19 -28.60
N TYR A 363 18.80 2.90 -27.66
CA TYR A 363 20.24 2.95 -27.91
C TYR A 363 20.97 1.68 -27.49
N PHE A 364 22.18 1.51 -28.02
CA PHE A 364 23.20 0.68 -27.45
C PHE A 364 24.14 1.55 -26.62
N TRP A 365 24.15 1.33 -25.31
CA TRP A 365 25.02 2.01 -24.38
C TRP A 365 26.31 1.25 -24.19
N HIS A 366 27.42 1.91 -24.51
CA HIS A 366 28.77 1.40 -24.32
C HIS A 366 29.35 2.02 -23.06
N ILE A 367 29.65 1.18 -22.08
CA ILE A 367 30.18 1.59 -20.78
C ILE A 367 31.54 0.93 -20.61
N LEU A 368 32.60 1.73 -20.50
CA LEU A 368 33.95 1.27 -20.19
C LEU A 368 34.37 1.89 -18.85
N VAL A 369 34.94 1.09 -17.96
CA VAL A 369 35.31 1.50 -16.61
C VAL A 369 36.75 1.10 -16.35
N ASP A 370 37.61 2.09 -16.07
CA ASP A 370 38.92 1.93 -15.44
C ASP A 370 38.72 2.16 -13.94
N LYS A 371 38.67 1.06 -13.17
CA LYS A 371 38.07 1.05 -11.82
C LYS A 371 38.68 2.09 -10.89
N GLY A 372 37.84 3.02 -10.43
CA GLY A 372 38.23 4.08 -9.47
C GLY A 372 39.10 5.19 -10.06
N ILE A 373 39.32 5.20 -11.38
CA ILE A 373 40.11 6.21 -12.08
C ILE A 373 39.22 7.04 -13.00
N GLU A 374 38.57 6.39 -13.97
CA GLU A 374 37.79 7.07 -15.01
C GLU A 374 36.73 6.11 -15.59
N PHE A 375 35.65 6.67 -16.12
CA PHE A 375 34.68 5.90 -16.87
C PHE A 375 34.21 6.63 -18.13
N TRP A 376 33.83 5.83 -19.11
CA TRP A 376 33.27 6.25 -20.38
C TRP A 376 31.90 5.62 -20.50
N MET A 377 30.93 6.41 -20.92
CA MET A 377 29.56 5.98 -21.14
C MET A 377 29.07 6.73 -22.37
N TYR A 378 28.64 6.01 -23.41
CA TYR A 378 28.23 6.62 -24.67
C TYR A 378 27.10 5.83 -25.34
N PRO A 379 26.07 6.52 -25.86
CA PRO A 379 25.04 5.91 -26.68
C PRO A 379 25.54 5.66 -28.11
N SER A 380 24.94 4.69 -28.80
CA SER A 380 25.24 4.28 -30.17
C SER A 380 24.01 3.65 -30.81
N ASP A 381 23.91 3.73 -32.13
CA ASP A 381 22.85 3.05 -32.90
C ASP A 381 23.13 1.56 -33.14
N SER A 382 24.35 1.10 -32.85
CA SER A 382 24.78 -0.27 -33.10
C SER A 382 25.48 -0.91 -31.91
N ASN A 383 25.52 -2.24 -31.87
CA ASN A 383 26.23 -3.01 -30.84
C ASN A 383 27.70 -3.32 -31.19
N GLU A 384 28.19 -2.74 -32.29
CA GLU A 384 29.60 -2.81 -32.69
C GLU A 384 30.41 -1.87 -31.80
N TYR A 385 31.69 -2.16 -31.59
CA TYR A 385 32.55 -1.32 -30.77
C TYR A 385 32.78 0.02 -31.48
N PRO A 386 32.32 1.15 -30.92
CA PRO A 386 32.55 2.44 -31.54
C PRO A 386 34.03 2.81 -31.47
N GLU A 387 34.53 3.55 -32.45
CA GLU A 387 35.94 3.92 -32.57
C GLU A 387 36.44 4.71 -31.34
N TYR A 388 35.61 5.59 -30.77
CA TYR A 388 35.96 6.33 -29.55
C TYR A 388 36.11 5.43 -28.30
N ILE A 389 35.40 4.30 -28.22
CA ILE A 389 35.62 3.30 -27.16
C ILE A 389 36.92 2.55 -27.40
N HIS A 390 37.28 2.28 -28.67
CA HIS A 390 38.57 1.66 -29.00
C HIS A 390 39.75 2.54 -28.57
N GLU A 391 39.68 3.85 -28.80
CA GLU A 391 40.70 4.80 -28.35
C GLU A 391 40.80 4.85 -26.82
N ALA A 392 39.66 4.97 -26.13
CA ALA A 392 39.61 4.95 -24.66
C ALA A 392 40.19 3.65 -24.08
N LEU A 393 39.84 2.50 -24.66
CA LEU A 393 40.40 1.20 -24.27
C LEU A 393 41.92 1.14 -24.46
N PHE A 394 42.42 1.68 -25.58
CA PHE A 394 43.85 1.75 -25.85
C PHE A 394 44.58 2.64 -24.85
N GLU A 395 43.97 3.76 -24.42
CA GLU A 395 44.51 4.60 -23.36
C GLU A 395 44.61 3.87 -22.02
N VAL A 396 43.55 3.18 -21.60
CA VAL A 396 43.53 2.38 -20.36
C VAL A 396 44.65 1.33 -20.39
N MET A 397 44.74 0.57 -21.48
CA MET A 397 45.79 -0.44 -21.66
C MET A 397 47.20 0.18 -21.61
N LYS A 398 47.41 1.34 -22.24
CA LYS A 398 48.71 2.04 -22.24
C LYS A 398 49.09 2.60 -20.87
N ARG A 399 48.12 3.07 -20.07
CA ARG A 399 48.36 3.54 -18.69
C ARG A 399 48.78 2.38 -17.78
N ASN A 400 48.16 1.21 -17.92
CA ASN A 400 48.47 0.05 -17.08
C ASN A 400 49.78 -0.64 -17.50
N MET A 401 50.15 -0.63 -18.79
CA MET A 401 51.47 -1.07 -19.26
C MET A 401 52.64 -0.24 -18.71
N LYS A 402 52.41 1.00 -18.25
CA LYS A 402 53.45 1.86 -17.63
C LYS A 402 53.56 1.70 -16.11
N LYS A 403 52.62 0.99 -15.48
CA LYS A 403 52.61 0.71 -14.02
C LYS A 403 53.30 -0.61 -13.66
N ASN A 404 53.52 -1.49 -14.63
CA ASN A 404 54.40 -2.66 -14.56
C ASN A 404 55.81 -2.31 -15.06
#